data_AF-A0A152A6B9-F1
#
_entry.id   AF-A0A152A6B9-F1
#
_cell.length_a   1.000
_cell.length_b   1.000
_cell.length_c   1.000
_cell.angle_alpha   90.00
_cell.angle_beta   90.00
_cell.angle_gamma   90.00
#
_symmetry.space_group_name_H-M   'P 1'
#
loop_
_entity.id
_entity.type
_entity.pdbx_description
1 polymer ?
#
loop_
_entity_poly.entity_id
_entity_poly.type
_entity_poly.pdbx_seq_one_letter_code
_entity_poly.pdbx_strand_id
1 'polypeptide(L)'
;MTLAHEGHTRSHHHHSYTSTDYKAPWVTFDPSRVYGPDDLRPSERAFHESKMLEIANFAVSKGSSFASSVVNSTNGQTICMTTNAVGAKKDMTYHGEMNVMMNCSAQYGLFDWTGFYLYTTGESCPMCQSAAMWNRFSKIIYGSSLKYLYCEKCMGSILIESNVINAMGFGLNDFGEYVPAQIIGGILSDVTNNIFKNYCDPGPNNQSSQSVRPACHKTPTNPGTTTTSTTGVPTTTGVPTTSTTGGGVPTTSTTGVPSTTTTTGPVQQISVVQTKTSSWTDGQGNHWEGYNCVITNTLSYTVIPKFNSVPNIQPSANFEIWGLNPSSDSQIVWTLSWAPALYPGQTYTFGYNAKITGPIQWTRIN
;
A
#
# COMPACT_ATOMS: atom_id res chain seq x y z
N MET A 1 -29.80 -50.76 -19.98
CA MET A 1 -28.82 -50.61 -18.88
C MET A 1 -29.50 -49.82 -17.78
N THR A 2 -29.53 -50.37 -16.56
CA THR A 2 -30.16 -49.73 -15.41
C THR A 2 -29.04 -49.41 -14.43
N LEU A 3 -28.77 -48.13 -14.17
CA LEU A 3 -27.73 -47.72 -13.24
C LEU A 3 -28.29 -47.78 -11.82
N ALA A 4 -27.58 -48.47 -10.92
CA ALA A 4 -27.94 -48.56 -9.51
C ALA A 4 -27.54 -47.27 -8.77
N HIS A 5 -28.40 -46.80 -7.87
CA HIS A 5 -28.04 -45.76 -6.90
C HIS A 5 -27.42 -46.41 -5.66
N GLU A 6 -26.13 -46.21 -5.44
CA GLU A 6 -25.51 -46.47 -4.14
C GLU A 6 -25.73 -45.28 -3.20
N GLY A 7 -26.40 -45.52 -2.06
CA GLY A 7 -26.74 -44.48 -1.09
C GLY A 7 -25.66 -44.30 -0.04
N HIS A 8 -24.78 -43.30 -0.22
CA HIS A 8 -23.84 -42.90 0.83
C HIS A 8 -24.45 -41.91 1.83
N THR A 9 -24.79 -42.41 3.02
CA THR A 9 -25.17 -41.62 4.19
C THR A 9 -23.95 -40.87 4.77
N ARG A 10 -23.79 -39.59 4.40
CA ARG A 10 -22.78 -38.73 5.05
C ARG A 10 -23.23 -38.34 6.47
N SER A 11 -22.38 -38.56 7.46
CA SER A 11 -22.57 -38.02 8.81
C SER A 11 -22.34 -36.50 8.81
N HIS A 12 -23.39 -35.73 9.11
CA HIS A 12 -23.28 -34.29 9.26
C HIS A 12 -22.68 -33.93 10.63
N HIS A 13 -21.35 -33.89 10.70
CA HIS A 13 -20.64 -33.26 11.82
C HIS A 13 -20.86 -31.75 11.77
N HIS A 14 -21.73 -31.24 12.64
CA HIS A 14 -21.91 -29.81 12.87
C HIS A 14 -20.67 -29.22 13.56
N HIS A 15 -19.68 -28.80 12.77
CA HIS A 15 -18.68 -27.85 13.25
C HIS A 15 -19.33 -26.47 13.38
N SER A 16 -19.44 -25.99 14.61
CA SER A 16 -19.88 -24.63 14.94
C SER A 16 -18.75 -23.65 14.68
N TYR A 17 -18.63 -23.17 13.44
CA TYR A 17 -17.69 -22.12 13.08
C TYR A 17 -18.04 -20.81 13.80
N THR A 18 -17.13 -20.32 14.64
CA THR A 18 -17.18 -18.98 15.19
C THR A 18 -16.78 -17.95 14.13
N SER A 19 -17.34 -16.74 14.20
CA SER A 19 -17.24 -15.73 13.12
C SER A 19 -15.88 -15.01 13.02
N THR A 20 -14.79 -15.70 13.36
CA THR A 20 -13.40 -15.23 13.37
C THR A 20 -12.55 -15.85 12.26
N ASP A 21 -13.03 -16.92 11.62
CA ASP A 21 -12.19 -17.89 10.92
C ASP A 21 -12.11 -17.64 9.40
N TYR A 22 -12.12 -16.37 8.99
CA TYR A 22 -11.83 -15.92 7.60
C TYR A 22 -10.33 -15.96 7.28
N LYS A 23 -9.69 -17.09 7.58
CA LYS A 23 -8.26 -17.34 7.38
C LYS A 23 -8.07 -18.61 6.57
N ALA A 24 -7.01 -18.65 5.74
CA ALA A 24 -6.48 -19.94 5.32
C ALA A 24 -6.12 -20.72 6.60
N PRO A 25 -6.53 -21.99 6.80
CA PRO A 25 -6.47 -22.66 8.12
C PRO A 25 -5.08 -22.86 8.76
N TRP A 26 -4.04 -22.30 8.15
CA TRP A 26 -2.63 -22.38 8.54
C TRP A 26 -1.90 -21.01 8.49
N VAL A 27 -2.58 -19.88 8.21
CA VAL A 27 -1.95 -18.54 8.15
C VAL A 27 -2.81 -17.46 8.82
N THR A 28 -2.22 -16.71 9.75
CA THR A 28 -2.76 -15.44 10.26
C THR A 28 -2.15 -14.26 9.50
N PHE A 29 -2.99 -13.38 8.97
CA PHE A 29 -2.58 -12.14 8.30
C PHE A 29 -3.47 -10.98 8.79
N ASP A 30 -2.94 -9.76 8.68
CA ASP A 30 -3.69 -8.51 8.78
C ASP A 30 -3.88 -7.92 7.37
N PRO A 31 -4.97 -7.16 7.09
CA PRO A 31 -5.15 -6.52 5.79
C PRO A 31 -4.01 -5.56 5.43
N SER A 32 -3.69 -5.44 4.14
CA SER A 32 -2.64 -4.50 3.69
C SER A 32 -2.97 -3.05 4.05
N ARG A 33 -1.96 -2.22 4.30
CA ARG A 33 -2.16 -0.77 4.41
C ARG A 33 -2.63 -0.22 3.07
N VAL A 34 -3.83 0.39 3.07
CA VAL A 34 -4.24 1.34 2.04
C VAL A 34 -3.66 2.71 2.40
N TYR A 35 -3.07 3.38 1.42
CA TYR A 35 -2.59 4.76 1.56
C TYR A 35 -3.65 5.71 1.00
N GLY A 36 -4.10 6.68 1.79
CA GLY A 36 -5.01 7.74 1.36
C GLY A 36 -4.28 8.91 0.68
N PRO A 37 -5.01 9.90 0.13
CA PRO A 37 -4.39 11.06 -0.52
C PRO A 37 -3.51 11.91 0.39
N ASP A 38 -3.76 11.85 1.70
CA ASP A 38 -3.04 12.62 2.73
C ASP A 38 -1.85 11.83 3.34
N ASP A 39 -1.70 10.54 3.03
CA ASP A 39 -0.48 9.76 3.32
C ASP A 39 0.66 10.05 2.32
N LEU A 40 0.37 10.75 1.22
CA LEU A 40 1.27 10.93 0.08
C LEU A 40 2.00 12.27 0.11
N ARG A 41 3.21 12.28 -0.47
CA ARG A 41 3.94 13.52 -0.75
C ARG A 41 3.16 14.37 -1.78
N PRO A 42 3.12 15.71 -1.69
CA PRO A 42 2.30 16.54 -2.58
C PRO A 42 2.51 16.31 -4.08
N SER A 43 3.75 16.06 -4.52
CA SER A 43 4.07 15.75 -5.93
C SER A 43 3.59 14.37 -6.38
N GLU A 44 3.66 13.38 -5.49
CA GLU A 44 3.19 12.01 -5.72
C GLU A 44 1.65 11.96 -5.74
N ARG A 45 1.01 12.68 -4.82
CA ARG A 45 -0.43 12.94 -4.84
C ARG A 45 -0.87 13.58 -6.15
N ALA A 46 -0.26 14.70 -6.55
CA ALA A 46 -0.63 15.42 -7.77
C ALA A 46 -0.46 14.57 -9.04
N PHE A 47 0.56 13.70 -9.09
CA PHE A 47 0.72 12.71 -10.16
C PHE A 47 -0.43 11.69 -10.18
N HIS A 48 -0.76 11.11 -9.02
CA HIS A 48 -1.85 10.14 -8.92
C HIS A 48 -3.23 10.78 -9.20
N GLU A 49 -3.47 12.01 -8.75
CA GLU A 49 -4.69 12.79 -9.04
C GLU A 49 -4.81 13.09 -10.55
N SER A 50 -3.72 13.53 -11.20
CA SER A 50 -3.68 13.73 -12.66
C SER A 50 -4.06 12.47 -13.43
N LYS A 51 -3.55 11.31 -13.01
CA LYS A 51 -3.83 10.02 -13.66
C LYS A 51 -5.20 9.44 -13.34
N MET A 52 -5.75 9.70 -12.16
CA MET A 52 -7.14 9.38 -11.87
C MET A 52 -8.09 10.23 -12.71
N LEU A 53 -7.81 11.53 -12.88
CA LEU A 53 -8.60 12.42 -13.74
C LEU A 53 -8.56 11.98 -15.21
N GLU A 54 -7.40 11.50 -15.69
CA GLU A 54 -7.25 10.94 -17.04
C GLU A 54 -8.19 9.74 -17.28
N ILE A 55 -8.16 8.74 -16.40
CA ILE A 55 -9.01 7.54 -16.55
C ILE A 55 -10.50 7.81 -16.23
N ALA A 56 -10.80 8.75 -15.33
CA ALA A 56 -12.16 9.24 -15.07
C ALA A 56 -12.78 9.89 -16.32
N ASN A 57 -12.05 10.81 -16.97
CA ASN A 57 -12.49 11.44 -18.21
C ASN A 57 -12.64 10.43 -19.35
N PHE A 58 -11.72 9.45 -19.45
CA PHE A 58 -11.86 8.35 -20.40
C PHE A 58 -13.14 7.53 -20.14
N ALA A 59 -13.44 7.18 -18.89
CA ALA A 59 -14.65 6.45 -18.50
C ALA A 59 -15.92 7.16 -18.99
N VAL A 60 -16.04 8.45 -18.68
CA VAL A 60 -17.14 9.33 -19.13
C VAL A 60 -17.22 9.37 -20.66
N SER A 61 -16.09 9.52 -21.37
CA SER A 61 -16.03 9.55 -22.84
C SER A 61 -16.49 8.25 -23.51
N LYS A 62 -16.54 7.14 -22.76
CA LYS A 62 -17.00 5.82 -23.22
C LYS A 62 -18.36 5.42 -22.64
N GLY A 63 -19.01 6.29 -21.86
CA GLY A 63 -20.29 6.00 -21.22
C GLY A 63 -20.23 4.92 -20.14
N SER A 64 -19.08 4.74 -19.48
CA SER A 64 -18.87 3.75 -18.41
C SER A 64 -18.52 4.42 -17.08
N SER A 65 -19.00 3.87 -15.97
CA SER A 65 -18.48 4.21 -14.63
C SER A 65 -17.21 3.44 -14.27
N PHE A 66 -17.00 2.27 -14.87
CA PHE A 66 -15.85 1.40 -14.65
C PHE A 66 -14.84 1.51 -15.79
N ALA A 67 -13.67 2.05 -15.49
CA ALA A 67 -12.54 2.11 -16.41
C ALA A 67 -11.21 1.95 -15.66
N SER A 68 -10.22 1.43 -16.36
CA SER A 68 -8.90 1.13 -15.79
C SER A 68 -7.79 1.40 -16.79
N SER A 69 -6.63 1.85 -16.29
CA SER A 69 -5.47 2.19 -17.10
C SER A 69 -4.16 1.62 -16.54
N VAL A 70 -3.21 1.37 -17.43
CA VAL A 70 -1.84 1.00 -17.08
C VAL A 70 -0.90 2.16 -17.39
N VAL A 71 -0.12 2.57 -16.39
CA VAL A 71 0.79 3.71 -16.45
C VAL A 71 2.20 3.26 -16.06
N ASN A 72 3.21 3.63 -16.84
CA ASN A 72 4.61 3.36 -16.52
C ASN A 72 5.08 4.23 -15.34
N SER A 73 5.77 3.64 -14.36
CA SER A 73 6.17 4.34 -13.13
C SER A 73 7.23 5.42 -13.32
N THR A 74 8.04 5.30 -14.37
CA THR A 74 9.30 6.06 -14.55
C THR A 74 9.09 7.30 -15.42
N ASN A 75 8.33 7.19 -16.51
CA ASN A 75 8.03 8.32 -17.40
C ASN A 75 6.59 8.87 -17.25
N GLY A 76 5.74 8.22 -16.44
CA GLY A 76 4.35 8.63 -16.23
C GLY A 76 3.44 8.45 -17.45
N GLN A 77 3.86 7.71 -18.48
CA GLN A 77 3.08 7.48 -19.68
C GLN A 77 1.97 6.46 -19.42
N THR A 78 0.74 6.83 -19.76
CA THR A 78 -0.38 5.87 -19.85
C THR A 78 -0.23 5.10 -21.16
N ILE A 79 -0.10 3.78 -21.07
CA ILE A 79 0.14 2.90 -22.24
C ILE A 79 -1.11 2.14 -22.68
N CYS A 80 -2.04 1.88 -21.76
CA CYS A 80 -3.28 1.16 -22.03
C CYS A 80 -4.44 1.76 -21.22
N MET A 81 -5.64 1.84 -21.82
CA MET A 81 -6.89 2.23 -21.16
C MET A 81 -8.05 1.39 -21.69
N THR A 82 -8.89 0.87 -20.80
CA THR A 82 -10.14 0.17 -21.20
C THR A 82 -11.28 0.46 -20.23
N THR A 83 -12.50 0.09 -20.61
CA THR A 83 -13.69 0.06 -19.75
C THR A 83 -14.10 -1.37 -19.42
N ASN A 84 -14.99 -1.52 -18.44
CA ASN A 84 -15.83 -2.73 -18.36
C ASN A 84 -16.51 -3.01 -19.72
N ALA A 85 -16.58 -4.29 -20.10
CA ALA A 85 -17.17 -4.76 -21.35
C ALA A 85 -18.14 -5.93 -21.13
N VAL A 86 -18.55 -6.23 -19.89
CA VAL A 86 -19.44 -7.36 -19.52
C VAL A 86 -20.69 -7.41 -20.39
N GLY A 87 -21.38 -6.27 -20.55
CA GLY A 87 -22.60 -6.18 -21.36
C GLY A 87 -22.38 -6.40 -22.86
N ALA A 88 -21.18 -6.14 -23.37
CA ALA A 88 -20.81 -6.29 -24.78
C ALA A 88 -20.22 -7.67 -25.11
N LYS A 89 -19.51 -8.28 -24.15
CA LYS A 89 -18.87 -9.60 -24.27
C LYS A 89 -19.74 -10.76 -23.78
N LYS A 90 -20.82 -10.45 -23.03
CA LYS A 90 -21.75 -11.42 -22.39
C LYS A 90 -21.06 -12.34 -21.38
N ASP A 91 -20.00 -11.84 -20.75
CA ASP A 91 -19.16 -12.55 -19.79
C ASP A 91 -18.88 -11.62 -18.61
N MET A 92 -19.18 -12.09 -17.39
CA MET A 92 -19.02 -11.34 -16.15
C MET A 92 -17.56 -11.04 -15.78
N THR A 93 -16.59 -11.74 -16.37
CA THR A 93 -15.16 -11.54 -16.08
C THR A 93 -14.57 -10.30 -16.77
N TYR A 94 -15.23 -9.74 -17.80
CA TYR A 94 -14.75 -8.59 -18.59
C TYR A 94 -14.89 -7.23 -17.87
N HIS A 95 -14.39 -7.15 -16.64
CA HIS A 95 -14.20 -5.94 -15.84
C HIS A 95 -13.10 -5.03 -16.44
N GLY A 96 -13.04 -3.75 -16.04
CA GLY A 96 -12.09 -2.79 -16.63
C GLY A 96 -10.63 -3.17 -16.39
N GLU A 97 -10.36 -3.69 -15.19
CA GLU A 97 -9.06 -4.16 -14.74
C GLU A 97 -8.63 -5.38 -15.56
N MET A 98 -9.51 -6.38 -15.69
CA MET A 98 -9.27 -7.58 -16.51
C MET A 98 -9.04 -7.22 -17.97
N ASN A 99 -9.86 -6.32 -18.52
CA ASN A 99 -9.76 -5.90 -19.91
C ASN A 99 -8.47 -5.14 -20.20
N VAL A 100 -8.04 -4.24 -19.30
CA VAL A 100 -6.78 -3.52 -19.51
C VAL A 100 -5.59 -4.47 -19.37
N MET A 101 -5.58 -5.38 -18.38
CA MET A 101 -4.51 -6.37 -18.22
C MET A 101 -4.39 -7.30 -19.44
N MET A 102 -5.51 -7.89 -19.90
CA MET A 102 -5.50 -8.79 -21.07
C MET A 102 -5.06 -8.06 -22.35
N ASN A 103 -5.62 -6.87 -22.63
CA ASN A 103 -5.30 -6.13 -23.84
C ASN A 103 -3.84 -5.62 -23.83
N CYS A 104 -3.36 -5.11 -22.69
CA CYS A 104 -1.98 -4.61 -22.58
C CYS A 104 -0.96 -5.75 -22.68
N SER A 105 -1.25 -6.91 -22.08
CA SER A 105 -0.38 -8.10 -22.14
C SER A 105 -0.28 -8.63 -23.57
N ALA A 106 -1.41 -8.70 -24.31
CA ALA A 106 -1.42 -9.07 -25.72
C ALA A 106 -0.73 -8.03 -26.63
N GLN A 107 -0.81 -6.74 -26.30
CA GLN A 107 -0.21 -5.65 -27.10
C GLN A 107 1.32 -5.55 -26.91
N TYR A 108 1.82 -5.73 -25.68
CA TYR A 108 3.23 -5.53 -25.34
C TYR A 108 4.03 -6.83 -25.17
N GLY A 109 3.38 -8.00 -25.17
CA GLY A 109 4.03 -9.28 -24.94
C GLY A 109 4.51 -9.51 -23.51
N LEU A 110 3.98 -8.73 -22.55
CA LEU A 110 4.36 -8.76 -21.13
C LEU A 110 3.36 -9.58 -20.31
N PHE A 111 3.87 -10.27 -19.29
CA PHE A 111 3.08 -10.95 -18.26
C PHE A 111 3.47 -10.50 -16.83
N ASP A 112 4.56 -9.74 -16.69
CA ASP A 112 5.00 -9.08 -15.46
C ASP A 112 4.92 -7.56 -15.68
N TRP A 113 4.21 -6.87 -14.79
CA TRP A 113 3.97 -5.44 -14.81
C TRP A 113 4.67 -4.70 -13.65
N THR A 114 5.77 -5.27 -13.15
CA THR A 114 6.71 -4.57 -12.26
C THR A 114 7.21 -3.30 -12.96
N GLY A 115 7.22 -2.16 -12.26
CA GLY A 115 7.48 -0.84 -12.87
C GLY A 115 6.27 -0.21 -13.57
N PHE A 116 5.07 -0.78 -13.38
CA PHE A 116 3.81 -0.20 -13.84
C PHE A 116 2.80 -0.09 -12.70
N TYR A 117 1.88 0.86 -12.87
CA TYR A 117 0.80 1.19 -11.95
C TYR A 117 -0.54 0.93 -12.64
N LEU A 118 -1.42 0.20 -11.96
CA LEU A 118 -2.81 0.00 -12.38
C LEU A 118 -3.71 1.04 -11.72
N TYR A 119 -4.37 1.88 -12.51
CA TYR A 119 -5.41 2.81 -12.01
C TYR A 119 -6.80 2.27 -12.34
N THR A 120 -7.77 2.51 -11.46
CA THR A 120 -9.17 2.13 -11.66
C THR A 120 -10.13 3.16 -11.05
N THR A 121 -11.24 3.47 -11.73
CA THR A 121 -12.22 4.46 -11.26
C THR A 121 -12.96 4.03 -9.98
N GLY A 122 -13.04 2.72 -9.72
CA GLY A 122 -13.56 2.14 -8.48
C GLY A 122 -12.65 1.03 -7.96
N GLU A 123 -12.70 0.78 -6.66
CA GLU A 123 -11.87 -0.22 -5.99
C GLU A 123 -12.01 -1.62 -6.61
N SER A 124 -10.86 -2.25 -6.91
CA SER A 124 -10.78 -3.55 -7.57
C SER A 124 -11.52 -4.63 -6.78
N CYS A 125 -12.47 -5.31 -7.42
CA CYS A 125 -13.14 -6.44 -6.78
C CYS A 125 -12.18 -7.65 -6.61
N PRO A 126 -12.50 -8.66 -5.78
CA PRO A 126 -11.56 -9.74 -5.45
C PRO A 126 -10.96 -10.50 -6.65
N MET A 127 -11.73 -10.69 -7.72
CA MET A 127 -11.25 -11.25 -8.99
C MET A 127 -10.16 -10.35 -9.62
N CYS A 128 -10.45 -9.06 -9.73
CA CYS A 128 -9.59 -8.08 -10.39
C CYS A 128 -8.32 -7.80 -9.58
N GLN A 129 -8.46 -7.71 -8.26
CA GLN A 129 -7.33 -7.56 -7.34
C GLN A 129 -6.41 -8.79 -7.41
N SER A 130 -6.96 -10.01 -7.35
CA SER A 130 -6.17 -11.24 -7.49
C SER A 130 -5.43 -11.30 -8.83
N ALA A 131 -6.10 -10.95 -9.93
CA ALA A 131 -5.48 -10.92 -11.25
C ALA A 131 -4.39 -9.85 -11.37
N ALA A 132 -4.58 -8.66 -10.79
CA ALA A 132 -3.57 -7.60 -10.75
C ALA A 132 -2.33 -8.01 -9.94
N MET A 133 -2.52 -8.78 -8.86
CA MET A 133 -1.43 -9.37 -8.08
C MET A 133 -0.63 -10.40 -8.88
N TRP A 134 -1.31 -11.33 -9.58
CA TRP A 134 -0.67 -12.27 -10.52
C TRP A 134 0.08 -11.55 -11.66
N ASN A 135 -0.40 -10.38 -12.09
CA ASN A 135 0.25 -9.52 -13.09
C ASN A 135 1.39 -8.65 -12.52
N ARG A 136 1.66 -8.70 -11.21
CA ARG A 136 2.83 -8.07 -10.56
C ARG A 136 2.93 -6.54 -10.68
N PHE A 137 1.79 -5.85 -10.78
CA PHE A 137 1.74 -4.37 -10.70
C PHE A 137 2.33 -3.83 -9.39
N SER A 138 3.21 -2.84 -9.47
CA SER A 138 3.90 -2.28 -8.29
C SER A 138 3.00 -1.36 -7.43
N LYS A 139 1.98 -0.75 -8.04
CA LYS A 139 0.92 -0.01 -7.33
C LYS A 139 -0.45 -0.31 -7.96
N ILE A 140 -1.49 -0.34 -7.13
CA ILE A 140 -2.89 -0.38 -7.54
C ILE A 140 -3.58 0.85 -6.93
N ILE A 141 -4.12 1.73 -7.76
CA ILE A 141 -4.67 3.03 -7.35
C ILE A 141 -6.15 3.11 -7.71
N TYR A 142 -7.01 3.46 -6.74
CA TYR A 142 -8.46 3.58 -6.96
C TYR A 142 -9.06 4.89 -6.45
N GLY A 143 -10.14 5.32 -7.11
CA GLY A 143 -10.95 6.47 -6.70
C GLY A 143 -12.06 6.08 -5.72
N SER A 144 -13.19 5.59 -6.25
CA SER A 144 -14.37 5.26 -5.44
C SER A 144 -14.15 3.96 -4.65
N SER A 145 -14.29 3.98 -3.31
CA SER A 145 -14.10 2.78 -2.48
C SER A 145 -15.26 1.79 -2.60
N LEU A 146 -14.97 0.50 -2.37
CA LEU A 146 -15.96 -0.57 -2.31
C LEU A 146 -17.07 -0.23 -1.30
N LYS A 147 -16.68 0.29 -0.14
CA LYS A 147 -17.59 0.76 0.92
C LYS A 147 -18.53 1.86 0.43
N TYR A 148 -18.04 2.88 -0.29
CA TYR A 148 -18.90 3.96 -0.80
C TYR A 148 -19.88 3.43 -1.86
N LEU A 149 -19.39 2.62 -2.81
CA LEU A 149 -20.23 2.06 -3.87
C LEU A 149 -21.32 1.13 -3.30
N TYR A 150 -21.00 0.35 -2.27
CA TYR A 150 -22.00 -0.47 -1.57
C TYR A 150 -22.96 0.38 -0.72
N CYS A 151 -22.47 1.22 0.20
CA CYS A 151 -23.33 1.93 1.16
C CYS A 151 -24.12 3.10 0.56
N GLU A 152 -23.49 3.95 -0.25
CA GLU A 152 -24.05 5.24 -0.69
C GLU A 152 -24.62 5.20 -2.12
N LYS A 153 -24.20 4.23 -2.92
CA LYS A 153 -24.76 3.97 -4.26
C LYS A 153 -25.61 2.70 -4.31
N CYS A 154 -25.68 1.91 -3.24
CA CYS A 154 -26.43 0.65 -3.17
C CYS A 154 -26.10 -0.34 -4.29
N MET A 155 -24.83 -0.37 -4.70
CA MET A 155 -24.33 -1.21 -5.78
C MET A 155 -23.93 -2.60 -5.24
N GLY A 156 -24.45 -3.65 -5.86
CA GLY A 156 -24.10 -5.04 -5.54
C GLY A 156 -22.64 -5.35 -5.86
N SER A 157 -21.92 -5.89 -4.88
CA SER A 157 -20.52 -6.31 -5.01
C SER A 157 -20.20 -7.42 -4.01
N ILE A 158 -19.08 -8.11 -4.22
CA ILE A 158 -18.51 -9.04 -3.23
C ILE A 158 -17.79 -8.20 -2.18
N LEU A 159 -18.22 -8.29 -0.93
CA LEU A 159 -17.77 -7.42 0.18
C LEU A 159 -16.45 -7.89 0.81
N ILE A 160 -15.42 -8.00 -0.03
CA ILE A 160 -14.03 -8.23 0.41
C ILE A 160 -13.19 -7.10 -0.20
N GLU A 161 -12.64 -6.24 0.66
CA GLU A 161 -11.84 -5.08 0.26
C GLU A 161 -10.52 -5.50 -0.39
N SER A 162 -10.01 -4.65 -1.28
CA SER A 162 -8.81 -4.91 -2.10
C SER A 162 -7.58 -5.29 -1.26
N ASN A 163 -7.44 -4.66 -0.09
CA ASN A 163 -6.34 -4.89 0.85
C ASN A 163 -6.39 -6.23 1.59
N VAL A 164 -7.57 -6.84 1.75
CA VAL A 164 -7.73 -8.17 2.35
C VAL A 164 -7.18 -9.22 1.39
N ILE A 165 -7.51 -9.11 0.10
CA ILE A 165 -6.97 -9.98 -0.95
C ILE A 165 -5.46 -9.77 -1.11
N ASN A 166 -4.99 -8.52 -1.10
CA ASN A 166 -3.57 -8.19 -1.21
C ASN A 166 -2.70 -8.78 -0.10
N ALA A 167 -3.23 -8.84 1.14
CA ALA A 167 -2.55 -9.51 2.26
C ALA A 167 -2.42 -11.03 2.09
N MET A 168 -3.30 -11.67 1.31
CA MET A 168 -3.20 -13.10 0.98
C MET A 168 -2.15 -13.39 -0.11
N GLY A 169 -1.48 -12.37 -0.66
CA GLY A 169 -0.51 -12.49 -1.75
C GLY A 169 0.81 -13.21 -1.42
N PHE A 170 1.03 -13.65 -0.17
CA PHE A 170 2.27 -14.27 0.29
C PHE A 170 2.71 -15.53 -0.50
N GLY A 171 1.78 -16.19 -1.19
CA GLY A 171 2.05 -17.36 -2.03
C GLY A 171 2.58 -17.05 -3.43
N LEU A 172 2.61 -15.78 -3.86
CA LEU A 172 3.06 -15.36 -5.19
C LEU A 172 4.59 -15.19 -5.29
N ASN A 173 5.31 -15.72 -4.30
CA ASN A 173 6.75 -15.53 -4.08
C ASN A 173 7.64 -16.51 -4.86
N ASP A 174 7.16 -17.10 -5.95
CA ASP A 174 8.04 -17.73 -6.92
C ASP A 174 9.06 -16.69 -7.44
N PHE A 175 10.33 -17.10 -7.50
CA PHE A 175 11.51 -16.25 -7.75
C PHE A 175 11.87 -15.22 -6.65
N GLY A 176 11.25 -15.27 -5.46
CA GLY A 176 11.83 -14.74 -4.22
C GLY A 176 11.78 -13.24 -3.94
N GLU A 177 11.35 -12.40 -4.89
CA GLU A 177 11.29 -10.92 -4.74
C GLU A 177 9.88 -10.31 -4.93
N TYR A 178 8.81 -11.10 -4.84
CA TYR A 178 7.45 -10.55 -4.94
C TYR A 178 7.04 -9.79 -3.67
N VAL A 179 6.86 -8.47 -3.80
CA VAL A 179 6.22 -7.60 -2.81
C VAL A 179 4.77 -7.35 -3.26
N PRO A 180 3.75 -7.60 -2.42
CA PRO A 180 2.37 -7.28 -2.77
C PRO A 180 2.20 -5.80 -3.14
N ALA A 181 1.37 -5.53 -4.15
CA ALA A 181 1.17 -4.20 -4.69
C ALA A 181 0.83 -3.17 -3.60
N GLN A 182 1.43 -1.99 -3.65
CA GLN A 182 1.01 -0.89 -2.77
C GLN A 182 -0.37 -0.40 -3.23
N ILE A 183 -1.35 -0.43 -2.33
CA ILE A 183 -2.70 0.04 -2.60
C ILE A 183 -2.82 1.52 -2.19
N ILE A 184 -3.27 2.36 -3.11
CA ILE A 184 -3.57 3.78 -2.88
C ILE A 184 -5.06 4.00 -3.16
N GLY A 185 -5.81 4.41 -2.14
CA GLY A 185 -7.27 4.53 -2.20
C GLY A 185 -7.77 5.97 -2.06
N GLY A 186 -8.91 6.27 -2.66
CA GLY A 186 -9.59 7.56 -2.49
C GLY A 186 -9.04 8.72 -3.31
N ILE A 187 -8.12 8.47 -4.25
CA ILE A 187 -7.56 9.52 -5.12
C ILE A 187 -8.68 10.09 -6.00
N LEU A 188 -8.92 11.40 -5.90
CA LEU A 188 -10.06 12.09 -6.54
C LEU A 188 -11.41 11.36 -6.39
N SER A 189 -11.65 10.76 -5.21
CA SER A 189 -12.89 10.01 -4.94
C SER A 189 -14.15 10.83 -5.24
N ASP A 190 -14.18 12.12 -4.90
CA ASP A 190 -15.31 13.02 -5.22
C ASP A 190 -15.58 13.16 -6.73
N VAL A 191 -14.56 13.02 -7.59
CA VAL A 191 -14.73 13.01 -9.04
C VAL A 191 -15.31 11.65 -9.47
N THR A 192 -14.67 10.55 -9.07
CA THR A 192 -15.09 9.21 -9.51
C THR A 192 -16.46 8.82 -8.96
N ASN A 193 -16.77 9.17 -7.71
CA ASN A 193 -18.06 8.95 -7.04
C ASN A 193 -19.24 9.52 -7.85
N ASN A 194 -19.04 10.62 -8.59
CA ASN A 194 -20.08 11.23 -9.42
C ASN A 194 -20.30 10.50 -10.77
N ILE A 195 -19.35 9.67 -11.22
CA ILE A 195 -19.49 8.84 -12.44
C ILE A 195 -20.36 7.59 -12.18
N PHE A 196 -20.43 7.11 -10.93
CA PHE A 196 -21.22 5.94 -10.58
C PHE A 196 -22.71 6.27 -10.39
N LYS A 197 -23.56 5.57 -11.15
CA LYS A 197 -25.02 5.56 -10.98
C LYS A 197 -25.39 5.23 -9.53
N ASN A 198 -26.42 5.89 -9.00
CA ASN A 198 -27.06 5.51 -7.74
C ASN A 198 -28.14 4.44 -8.00
N TYR A 199 -28.12 3.36 -7.22
CA TYR A 199 -29.06 2.23 -7.29
C TYR A 199 -29.93 2.11 -6.03
N CYS A 200 -29.87 3.06 -5.10
CA CYS A 200 -30.59 3.03 -3.81
C CYS A 200 -32.09 3.26 -3.94
N ASP A 201 -32.52 4.09 -4.91
CA ASP A 201 -33.90 4.12 -5.37
C ASP A 201 -33.95 3.61 -6.82
N PRO A 202 -34.20 2.30 -7.03
CA PRO A 202 -34.39 1.75 -8.36
C PRO A 202 -35.75 2.11 -8.97
N GLY A 203 -36.72 2.63 -8.20
CA GLY A 203 -38.12 2.66 -8.60
C GLY A 203 -38.75 1.26 -8.75
N PRO A 204 -40.07 1.16 -8.97
CA PRO A 204 -40.78 -0.12 -8.97
C PRO A 204 -40.43 -1.03 -10.17
N ASN A 205 -39.94 -0.47 -11.28
CA ASN A 205 -39.81 -1.17 -12.56
C ASN A 205 -38.36 -1.45 -12.99
N ASN A 206 -37.35 -0.83 -12.37
CA ASN A 206 -35.94 -1.03 -12.72
C ASN A 206 -35.28 -2.03 -11.75
N GLN A 207 -35.63 -3.31 -11.91
CA GLN A 207 -34.98 -4.45 -11.24
C GLN A 207 -33.57 -4.69 -11.81
N SER A 208 -32.70 -3.68 -11.74
CA SER A 208 -31.28 -3.83 -12.07
C SER A 208 -30.67 -4.84 -11.10
N SER A 209 -30.07 -5.91 -11.63
CA SER A 209 -29.36 -6.94 -10.85
C SER A 209 -28.15 -6.41 -10.07
N GLN A 210 -27.82 -5.12 -10.23
CA GLN A 210 -26.79 -4.39 -9.51
C GLN A 210 -27.33 -3.57 -8.33
N SER A 211 -28.65 -3.50 -8.10
CA SER A 211 -29.23 -2.85 -6.92
C SER A 211 -29.32 -3.83 -5.75
N VAL A 212 -28.87 -3.39 -4.57
CA VAL A 212 -28.95 -4.14 -3.31
C VAL A 212 -29.48 -3.26 -2.17
N ARG A 213 -29.87 -3.85 -1.04
CA ARG A 213 -30.14 -3.12 0.21
C ARG A 213 -28.89 -3.21 1.10
N PRO A 214 -28.12 -2.12 1.33
CA PRO A 214 -26.85 -2.22 2.04
C PRO A 214 -27.03 -2.46 3.54
N ALA A 215 -26.28 -3.41 4.09
CA ALA A 215 -26.22 -3.68 5.53
C ALA A 215 -25.23 -2.74 6.26
N CYS A 216 -25.16 -1.47 5.84
CA CYS A 216 -24.20 -0.51 6.40
C CYS A 216 -24.72 0.14 7.68
N HIS A 217 -23.90 0.13 8.73
CA HIS A 217 -24.17 0.90 9.94
C HIS A 217 -24.14 2.40 9.61
N LYS A 218 -25.33 3.01 9.49
CA LYS A 218 -25.45 4.48 9.44
C LYS A 218 -24.98 5.05 10.76
N THR A 219 -23.89 5.81 10.75
CA THR A 219 -23.50 6.68 11.88
C THR A 219 -24.71 7.55 12.22
N PRO A 220 -25.14 7.65 13.50
CA PRO A 220 -26.30 8.45 13.86
C PRO A 220 -26.11 9.92 13.48
N THR A 221 -26.81 10.36 12.42
CA THR A 221 -26.91 11.77 12.06
C THR A 221 -27.74 12.47 13.13
N ASN A 222 -27.07 13.20 14.01
CA ASN A 222 -27.69 13.81 15.19
C ASN A 222 -28.78 14.83 14.74
N PRO A 223 -30.07 14.60 15.03
CA PRO A 223 -31.14 15.39 14.41
C PRO A 223 -31.38 16.70 15.17
N GLY A 224 -30.59 17.73 14.84
CA GLY A 224 -30.94 19.12 15.19
C GLY A 224 -29.78 20.04 15.56
N THR A 225 -29.26 20.76 14.56
CA THR A 225 -28.76 22.13 14.74
C THR A 225 -29.22 22.99 13.58
N THR A 226 -30.44 23.54 13.68
CA THR A 226 -30.91 24.58 12.77
C THR A 226 -30.02 25.81 12.93
N THR A 227 -29.28 26.19 11.89
CA THR A 227 -28.41 27.37 11.94
C THR A 227 -29.24 28.64 11.88
N THR A 228 -29.43 29.28 13.04
CA THR A 228 -29.91 30.67 13.14
C THR A 228 -28.78 31.53 13.67
N SER A 229 -28.43 32.60 12.95
CA SER A 229 -27.37 33.52 13.34
C SER A 229 -27.88 34.61 14.29
N THR A 230 -27.08 35.00 15.27
CA THR A 230 -27.13 36.35 15.85
C THR A 230 -25.81 36.71 16.54
N THR A 231 -25.53 38.01 16.58
CA THR A 231 -24.28 38.63 17.04
C THR A 231 -24.19 38.78 18.56
N GLY A 232 -22.98 38.62 19.14
CA GLY A 232 -22.69 39.02 20.53
C GLY A 232 -21.21 38.90 20.87
N VAL A 233 -20.64 39.93 21.51
CA VAL A 233 -19.24 40.01 21.97
C VAL A 233 -19.22 40.72 23.36
N PRO A 234 -18.10 40.77 24.11
CA PRO A 234 -17.75 39.81 25.16
C PRO A 234 -17.81 40.41 26.58
N THR A 235 -17.66 39.58 27.64
CA THR A 235 -17.02 40.04 28.89
C THR A 235 -16.43 38.93 29.76
N THR A 236 -15.41 39.34 30.52
CA THR A 236 -14.69 38.70 31.64
C THR A 236 -15.61 38.23 32.79
N THR A 237 -15.25 37.36 33.76
CA THR A 237 -14.04 37.27 34.62
C THR A 237 -13.98 35.89 35.32
N GLY A 238 -12.86 35.53 35.98
CA GLY A 238 -12.89 34.51 37.07
C GLY A 238 -11.63 33.67 37.30
N VAL A 239 -10.73 34.11 38.17
CA VAL A 239 -9.72 33.29 38.89
C VAL A 239 -9.72 33.77 40.35
N PRO A 240 -9.46 32.92 41.36
CA PRO A 240 -8.17 33.07 42.06
C PRO A 240 -7.59 31.78 42.72
N THR A 241 -6.23 31.64 42.71
CA THR A 241 -5.33 31.08 43.78
C THR A 241 -5.55 29.65 44.32
N THR A 242 -4.57 28.83 44.75
CA THR A 242 -3.08 28.85 44.96
C THR A 242 -2.57 27.38 44.87
N SER A 243 -1.37 26.87 45.19
CA SER A 243 -0.07 27.26 45.80
C SER A 243 0.97 26.18 45.37
N THR A 244 2.23 26.44 44.99
CA THR A 244 3.45 26.82 45.77
C THR A 244 3.83 25.81 46.89
N THR A 245 5.09 25.32 47.05
CA THR A 245 6.39 25.71 46.42
C THR A 245 7.52 24.70 46.65
N GLY A 246 8.51 24.67 45.74
CA GLY A 246 9.94 24.38 46.02
C GLY A 246 10.38 22.90 46.13
N GLY A 247 11.63 22.52 45.83
CA GLY A 247 12.74 23.28 45.21
C GLY A 247 14.09 23.11 45.91
N GLY A 248 15.12 22.61 45.21
CA GLY A 248 16.49 22.54 45.73
C GLY A 248 17.49 21.76 44.87
N VAL A 249 18.62 22.38 44.54
CA VAL A 249 19.80 21.79 43.86
C VAL A 249 21.07 22.45 44.42
N PRO A 250 22.14 21.68 44.72
CA PRO A 250 23.49 22.23 44.59
C PRO A 250 24.57 21.23 44.08
N THR A 251 25.04 21.48 42.86
CA THR A 251 26.46 21.66 42.45
C THR A 251 27.62 20.80 43.03
N THR A 252 28.31 20.12 42.09
CA THR A 252 29.80 20.06 41.86
C THR A 252 30.80 19.51 42.90
N SER A 253 31.64 18.57 42.44
CA SER A 253 33.12 18.63 42.56
C SER A 253 33.81 17.73 41.51
N THR A 254 35.12 17.91 41.28
CA THR A 254 35.90 17.25 40.20
C THR A 254 36.99 16.31 40.71
N THR A 255 37.43 15.34 39.88
CA THR A 255 38.83 15.00 39.50
C THR A 255 38.99 13.54 39.04
N GLY A 256 40.06 13.25 38.28
CA GLY A 256 40.63 11.90 38.16
C GLY A 256 40.47 11.18 36.81
N VAL A 257 41.54 11.15 36.02
CA VAL A 257 41.76 10.13 34.97
C VAL A 257 43.00 9.33 35.34
N PRO A 258 42.88 7.99 35.45
CA PRO A 258 43.93 7.07 35.09
C PRO A 258 43.46 6.14 33.96
N SER A 259 44.34 5.88 32.98
CA SER A 259 44.07 4.93 31.91
C SER A 259 44.23 3.48 32.38
N THR A 260 43.13 2.72 32.43
CA THR A 260 43.17 1.24 32.57
C THR A 260 42.44 0.59 31.39
N THR A 261 43.19 -0.14 30.57
CA THR A 261 42.71 -0.79 29.35
C THR A 261 41.81 -1.99 29.67
N THR A 262 40.51 -1.89 29.40
CA THR A 262 39.55 -3.00 29.57
C THR A 262 38.90 -3.34 28.23
N THR A 263 39.48 -4.28 27.49
CA THR A 263 39.10 -4.58 26.11
C THR A 263 37.92 -5.55 26.00
N THR A 264 36.72 -5.10 26.39
CA THR A 264 35.41 -5.77 26.20
C THR A 264 34.29 -4.74 26.15
N GLY A 265 33.35 -4.73 25.20
CA GLY A 265 33.20 -5.51 23.96
C GLY A 265 31.99 -4.98 23.15
N PRO A 266 31.92 -5.16 21.82
CA PRO A 266 30.92 -4.48 20.99
C PRO A 266 29.56 -5.17 21.00
N VAL A 267 28.52 -4.50 21.51
CA VAL A 267 27.12 -4.96 21.44
C VAL A 267 26.20 -3.81 21.01
N GLN A 268 26.23 -3.45 19.72
CA GLN A 268 25.13 -2.74 19.04
C GLN A 268 25.28 -2.74 17.50
N GLN A 269 25.22 -3.91 16.87
CA GLN A 269 25.19 -4.00 15.40
C GLN A 269 23.96 -4.74 14.87
N ILE A 270 23.19 -4.03 14.04
CA ILE A 270 22.35 -4.67 13.03
C ILE A 270 23.30 -5.15 11.94
N SER A 271 23.24 -6.44 11.58
CA SER A 271 24.12 -6.99 10.55
C SER A 271 23.63 -6.59 9.16
N VAL A 272 24.56 -6.35 8.23
CA VAL A 272 24.25 -6.13 6.81
C VAL A 272 25.14 -7.05 5.96
N VAL A 273 24.58 -8.17 5.52
CA VAL A 273 25.25 -9.09 4.59
C VAL A 273 25.00 -8.60 3.16
N GLN A 274 26.03 -8.47 2.34
CA GLN A 274 25.95 -7.93 0.98
C GLN A 274 26.51 -8.93 -0.02
N THR A 275 25.69 -9.32 -1.00
CA THR A 275 26.04 -10.27 -2.06
C THR A 275 26.03 -9.54 -3.39
N LYS A 276 27.17 -9.51 -4.09
CA LYS A 276 27.25 -8.95 -5.45
C LYS A 276 26.44 -9.85 -6.39
N THR A 277 25.41 -9.30 -7.03
CA THR A 277 24.50 -10.01 -7.94
C THR A 277 24.80 -9.74 -9.40
N SER A 278 25.37 -8.58 -9.74
CA SER A 278 25.67 -8.20 -11.12
C SER A 278 26.91 -7.29 -11.25
N SER A 279 27.46 -7.24 -12.46
CA SER A 279 28.55 -6.35 -12.86
C SER A 279 28.45 -6.09 -14.35
N TRP A 280 28.44 -4.84 -14.79
CA TRP A 280 28.31 -4.50 -16.20
C TRP A 280 28.98 -3.16 -16.53
N THR A 281 29.01 -2.83 -17.82
CA THR A 281 29.42 -1.50 -18.30
C THR A 281 28.28 -0.93 -19.13
N ASP A 282 27.93 0.34 -18.92
CA ASP A 282 26.84 0.99 -19.67
C ASP A 282 27.27 1.49 -21.06
N GLY A 283 26.31 1.98 -21.84
CA GLY A 283 26.54 2.54 -23.18
C GLY A 283 27.36 3.83 -23.21
N GLN A 284 27.75 4.36 -22.04
CA GLN A 284 28.61 5.52 -21.86
C GLN A 284 29.99 5.13 -21.30
N GLY A 285 30.28 3.83 -21.15
CA GLY A 285 31.56 3.30 -20.70
C GLY A 285 31.73 3.27 -19.17
N ASN A 286 30.70 3.56 -18.38
CA ASN A 286 30.80 3.51 -16.92
C ASN A 286 30.65 2.08 -16.42
N HIS A 287 31.49 1.67 -15.47
CA HIS A 287 31.30 0.40 -14.76
C HIS A 287 30.23 0.52 -13.67
N TRP A 288 29.44 -0.53 -13.50
CA TRP A 288 28.38 -0.65 -12.51
C TRP A 288 28.43 -2.01 -11.82
N GLU A 289 28.10 -2.01 -10.54
CA GLU A 289 27.93 -3.22 -9.72
C GLU A 289 26.56 -3.20 -9.03
N GLY A 290 25.90 -4.36 -8.98
CA GLY A 290 24.63 -4.57 -8.30
C GLY A 290 24.79 -5.48 -7.08
N TYR A 291 24.10 -5.15 -5.99
CA TYR A 291 24.19 -5.85 -4.71
C TYR A 291 22.82 -6.11 -4.10
N ASN A 292 22.51 -7.38 -3.80
CA ASN A 292 21.38 -7.75 -2.94
C ASN A 292 21.89 -7.89 -1.50
N CYS A 293 21.15 -7.29 -0.56
CA CYS A 293 21.60 -7.10 0.81
C CYS A 293 20.56 -7.57 1.83
N VAL A 294 21.02 -8.24 2.89
CA VAL A 294 20.18 -8.72 4.00
C VAL A 294 20.56 -7.97 5.27
N ILE A 295 19.64 -7.16 5.77
CA ILE A 295 19.71 -6.52 7.09
C ILE A 295 19.15 -7.51 8.12
N THR A 296 19.84 -7.73 9.23
CA THR A 296 19.37 -8.58 10.34
C THR A 296 19.46 -7.85 11.66
N ASN A 297 18.35 -7.70 12.38
CA ASN A 297 18.39 -7.20 13.75
C ASN A 297 18.94 -8.27 14.70
N THR A 298 20.23 -8.19 15.05
CA THR A 298 20.87 -9.13 15.99
C THR A 298 20.64 -8.77 17.47
N LEU A 299 19.92 -7.67 17.73
CA LEU A 299 19.67 -7.17 19.08
C LEU A 299 18.49 -7.90 19.73
N SER A 300 18.49 -7.96 21.06
CA SER A 300 17.42 -8.58 21.87
C SER A 300 16.12 -7.76 21.95
N TYR A 301 16.06 -6.61 21.29
CA TYR A 301 14.92 -5.69 21.31
C TYR A 301 14.60 -5.13 19.92
N THR A 302 13.35 -4.70 19.74
CA THR A 302 12.85 -4.10 18.50
C THR A 302 13.51 -2.74 18.25
N VAL A 303 13.94 -2.47 17.01
CA VAL A 303 14.60 -1.21 16.62
C VAL A 303 13.99 -0.58 15.38
N ILE A 304 14.00 0.75 15.33
CA ILE A 304 13.73 1.55 14.12
C ILE A 304 15.10 1.88 13.50
N PRO A 305 15.55 1.17 12.45
CA PRO A 305 16.91 1.30 11.97
C PRO A 305 17.11 2.53 11.08
N LYS A 306 18.16 3.29 11.37
CA LYS A 306 18.70 4.37 10.56
C LYS A 306 20.16 4.05 10.22
N PHE A 307 20.58 4.28 8.98
CA PHE A 307 21.95 4.01 8.53
C PHE A 307 22.55 5.19 7.78
N ASN A 308 23.85 5.44 7.95
CA ASN A 308 24.65 6.21 7.01
C ASN A 308 25.30 5.25 6.00
N SER A 309 25.34 5.67 4.73
CA SER A 309 26.25 5.08 3.73
C SER A 309 27.61 5.77 3.81
N VAL A 310 28.69 5.01 3.64
CA VAL A 310 30.07 5.53 3.59
C VAL A 310 30.74 5.04 2.30
N PRO A 311 31.26 5.95 1.44
CA PRO A 311 31.17 7.41 1.54
C PRO A 311 29.72 7.92 1.51
N ASN A 312 29.49 9.16 1.96
CA ASN A 312 28.17 9.79 2.06
C ASN A 312 27.51 9.92 0.66
N ILE A 313 26.74 8.91 0.27
CA ILE A 313 26.10 8.83 -1.05
C ILE A 313 24.74 9.53 -1.03
N GLN A 314 24.60 10.52 -1.92
CA GLN A 314 23.33 11.23 -2.13
C GLN A 314 22.49 10.50 -3.19
N PRO A 315 21.15 10.39 -3.00
CA PRO A 315 20.21 9.94 -4.03
C PRO A 315 20.38 10.78 -5.30
N SER A 316 20.91 10.16 -6.35
CA SER A 316 21.36 10.85 -7.57
C SER A 316 21.48 9.85 -8.71
N ALA A 317 21.58 10.31 -9.96
CA ALA A 317 21.63 9.44 -11.16
C ALA A 317 22.87 8.51 -11.28
N ASN A 318 23.70 8.39 -10.22
CA ASN A 318 24.81 7.44 -10.14
C ASN A 318 24.56 6.29 -9.13
N PHE A 319 23.44 6.34 -8.38
CA PHE A 319 23.10 5.37 -7.34
C PHE A 319 21.58 5.16 -7.25
N GLU A 320 21.15 3.91 -7.40
CA GLU A 320 19.78 3.48 -7.15
C GLU A 320 19.78 2.57 -5.93
N ILE A 321 18.94 2.84 -4.92
CA ILE A 321 18.77 1.98 -3.74
C ILE A 321 17.28 1.68 -3.59
N TRP A 322 16.94 0.40 -3.48
CA TRP A 322 15.57 -0.09 -3.25
C TRP A 322 15.48 -0.76 -1.89
N GLY A 323 14.32 -0.65 -1.23
CA GLY A 323 14.12 -1.10 0.16
C GLY A 323 14.63 -0.13 1.24
N LEU A 324 15.40 0.90 0.86
CA LEU A 324 15.76 2.00 1.75
C LEU A 324 15.33 3.35 1.16
N ASN A 325 14.65 4.16 1.97
CA ASN A 325 14.33 5.56 1.67
C ASN A 325 15.34 6.50 2.34
N PRO A 326 15.75 7.60 1.70
CA PRO A 326 16.45 8.69 2.36
C PRO A 326 15.52 9.41 3.35
N SER A 327 16.05 9.80 4.50
CA SER A 327 15.35 10.59 5.52
C SER A 327 15.09 12.01 5.02
N SER A 328 13.93 12.58 5.40
CA SER A 328 13.56 13.98 5.13
C SER A 328 14.62 14.99 5.58
N ASP A 329 15.29 14.67 6.69
CA ASP A 329 16.11 15.63 7.43
C ASP A 329 17.58 15.59 7.00
N SER A 330 17.99 14.51 6.30
CA SER A 330 19.28 14.44 5.61
C SER A 330 19.29 13.31 4.57
N GLN A 331 19.62 13.65 3.33
CA GLN A 331 19.61 12.73 2.18
C GLN A 331 20.63 11.57 2.27
N ILE A 332 21.53 11.59 3.26
CA ILE A 332 22.55 10.54 3.51
C ILE A 332 22.14 9.52 4.57
N VAL A 333 21.04 9.75 5.30
CA VAL A 333 20.48 8.84 6.30
C VAL A 333 19.40 8.00 5.65
N TRP A 334 19.52 6.68 5.76
CA TRP A 334 18.67 5.69 5.11
C TRP A 334 17.81 4.94 6.13
N THR A 335 16.54 4.74 5.80
CA THR A 335 15.52 4.06 6.64
C THR A 335 14.77 3.03 5.81
N LEU A 336 14.26 1.95 6.43
CA LEU A 336 13.47 0.92 5.74
C LEU A 336 12.23 1.54 5.06
N SER A 337 12.03 1.24 3.77
CA SER A 337 11.01 1.91 2.95
C SER A 337 9.56 1.63 3.34
N TRP A 338 9.27 0.50 4.00
CA TRP A 338 7.90 0.06 4.33
C TRP A 338 7.73 -0.67 5.68
N ALA A 339 8.82 -0.96 6.40
CA ALA A 339 8.79 -1.63 7.70
C ALA A 339 9.50 -0.75 8.73
N PRO A 340 8.79 0.11 9.50
CA PRO A 340 9.45 1.09 10.36
C PRO A 340 10.26 0.45 11.50
N ALA A 341 9.97 -0.79 11.87
CA ALA A 341 10.63 -1.49 12.97
C ALA A 341 11.06 -2.92 12.57
N LEU A 342 12.23 -3.35 13.05
CA LEU A 342 12.71 -4.72 13.00
C LEU A 342 12.63 -5.36 14.39
N TYR A 343 11.89 -6.46 14.52
CA TYR A 343 11.84 -7.29 15.72
C TYR A 343 13.17 -8.06 15.92
N PRO A 344 13.47 -8.57 17.13
CA PRO A 344 14.66 -9.39 17.39
C PRO A 344 14.77 -10.58 16.42
N GLY A 345 15.93 -10.76 15.80
CA GLY A 345 16.17 -11.82 14.82
C GLY A 345 15.50 -11.62 13.46
N GLN A 346 14.69 -10.57 13.26
CA GLN A 346 14.03 -10.30 11.98
C GLN A 346 15.04 -9.85 10.92
N THR A 347 14.85 -10.36 9.70
CA THR A 347 15.56 -9.96 8.50
C THR A 347 14.75 -9.01 7.62
N TYR A 348 15.44 -8.21 6.82
CA TYR A 348 14.86 -7.36 5.78
C TYR A 348 15.80 -7.31 4.56
N THR A 349 15.24 -7.40 3.36
CA THR A 349 16.00 -7.33 2.10
C THR A 349 15.93 -5.95 1.47
N PHE A 350 17.08 -5.46 1.04
CA PHE A 350 17.23 -4.24 0.24
C PHE A 350 18.32 -4.48 -0.81
N GLY A 351 18.52 -3.57 -1.74
CA GLY A 351 19.61 -3.67 -2.69
C GLY A 351 19.92 -2.37 -3.39
N TYR A 352 21.00 -2.36 -4.16
CA TYR A 352 21.43 -1.16 -4.87
C TYR A 352 22.20 -1.47 -6.16
N ASN A 353 22.07 -0.56 -7.12
CA ASN A 353 22.94 -0.41 -8.29
C ASN A 353 23.86 0.79 -8.04
N ALA A 354 25.17 0.61 -8.17
CA ALA A 354 26.13 1.66 -7.89
C ALA A 354 27.27 1.72 -8.91
N LYS A 355 27.60 2.96 -9.31
CA LYS A 355 28.72 3.30 -10.20
C LYS A 355 30.04 3.40 -9.40
N ILE A 356 30.42 2.30 -8.75
CA ILE A 356 31.56 2.19 -7.83
C ILE A 356 32.33 0.89 -8.05
N THR A 357 33.38 0.67 -7.25
CA THR A 357 34.09 -0.61 -7.16
C THR A 357 34.06 -1.10 -5.70
N GLY A 358 33.35 -2.19 -5.45
CA GLY A 358 33.15 -2.80 -4.14
C GLY A 358 31.91 -2.30 -3.38
N PRO A 359 31.50 -3.01 -2.31
CA PRO A 359 30.25 -2.75 -1.61
C PRO A 359 30.27 -1.48 -0.75
N ILE A 360 29.16 -0.74 -0.76
CA ILE A 360 28.88 0.39 0.13
C ILE A 360 29.02 -0.05 1.59
N GLN A 361 29.67 0.77 2.43
CA GLN A 361 29.77 0.49 3.87
C GLN A 361 28.59 1.13 4.60
N TRP A 362 27.89 0.35 5.42
CA TRP A 362 26.67 0.74 6.11
C TRP A 362 26.90 0.83 7.61
N THR A 363 26.72 2.03 8.18
CA THR A 363 26.89 2.28 9.63
C THR A 363 25.54 2.64 10.24
N ARG A 364 25.06 1.84 11.20
CA ARG A 364 23.87 2.21 11.98
C ARG A 364 24.13 3.50 12.75
N ILE A 365 23.15 4.41 12.75
CA ILE A 365 23.03 5.51 13.70
C ILE A 365 21.86 5.26 14.66
N ASN A 366 21.89 5.91 15.82
CA ASN A 366 21.02 5.58 16.96
C ASN A 366 19.54 5.87 16.70
#